data_AF-A0A6B0SSN2-F1
#
_entry.id   AF-A0A6B0SSN2-F1
#
_cell.length_a   1.000
_cell.length_b   1.000
_cell.length_c   1.000
_cell.angle_alpha   90.00
_cell.angle_beta   90.00
_cell.angle_gamma   90.00
#
_symmetry.space_group_name_H-M   'P 1'
#
loop_
_entity.id
_entity.type
_entity.pdbx_description
1 polymer ?
#
loop_
_entity_poly.entity_id
_entity_poly.type
_entity_poly.pdbx_seq_one_letter_code
_entity_poly.pdbx_strand_id
1 'polypeptide(L)' 'LAGLNDAVVGAIGPPTRETAQRRGVDVDVVPADADFEQLARDVRDEL' A
#
# COMPACT_ATOMS: atom_id res chain seq x y z
N LEU A 1 9.36 4.58 -11.39
CA LEU A 1 8.97 4.91 -10.00
C LEU A 1 8.70 6.40 -9.78
N ALA A 2 9.05 7.31 -10.70
CA ALA A 2 8.91 8.76 -10.46
C ALA A 2 7.54 9.21 -9.92
N GLY A 3 6.42 8.65 -10.42
CA GLY A 3 5.08 9.02 -9.92
C GLY A 3 4.64 8.32 -8.63
N LEU A 4 5.36 7.28 -8.18
CA LEU A 4 5.05 6.57 -6.92
C LEU A 4 5.85 7.15 -5.75
N ASN A 5 7.00 7.76 -6.00
CA ASN A 5 7.85 8.33 -4.94
C ASN A 5 7.16 9.47 -4.17
N ASP A 6 6.19 10.13 -4.79
CA ASP A 6 5.42 11.24 -4.20
C ASP A 6 3.98 10.82 -3.82
N ALA A 7 3.67 9.52 -3.84
CA ALA A 7 2.34 9.00 -3.58
C ALA A 7 2.32 8.10 -2.34
N VAL A 8 1.18 8.06 -1.65
CA VAL A 8 0.91 7.03 -0.64
C VAL A 8 0.51 5.74 -1.37
N VAL A 9 1.24 4.66 -1.10
CA VAL A 9 1.05 3.35 -1.74
C VAL A 9 0.49 2.35 -0.72
N GLY A 10 -0.76 1.94 -0.94
CA GLY A 10 -1.41 0.87 -0.19
C GLY A 10 -1.26 -0.50 -0.86
N ALA A 11 -1.11 -1.56 -0.06
CA ALA A 11 -1.22 -2.94 -0.52
C ALA A 11 -2.25 -3.71 0.33
N ILE A 12 -3.16 -4.43 -0.33
CA ILE A 12 -4.28 -5.12 0.33
C ILE A 12 -3.87 -6.20 1.36
N GLY A 13 -2.63 -6.68 1.31
CA GLY A 13 -2.14 -7.68 2.26
C GLY A 13 -0.64 -7.94 2.16
N PRO A 14 -0.08 -8.73 3.10
CA PRO A 14 1.35 -9.01 3.16
C PRO A 14 1.96 -9.58 1.86
N PRO A 15 1.33 -10.57 1.18
CA PRO A 15 1.90 -11.10 -0.07
C PRO A 15 2.02 -10.05 -1.19
N THR A 16 1.06 -9.12 -1.25
CA THR A 16 1.08 -8.03 -2.23
C THR A 16 2.17 -7.02 -1.88
N ARG A 17 2.31 -6.66 -0.60
CA ARG A 17 3.39 -5.79 -0.10
C ARG A 17 4.76 -6.35 -0.47
N GLU A 18 5.02 -7.61 -0.13
CA GLU A 18 6.31 -8.24 -0.40
C GLU A 18 6.62 -8.29 -1.90
N THR A 19 5.61 -8.54 -2.73
CA THR A 19 5.78 -8.55 -4.19
C THR A 19 6.09 -7.16 -4.74
N ALA A 20 5.46 -6.11 -4.20
CA ALA A 20 5.75 -4.73 -4.56
C ALA A 20 7.18 -4.34 -4.16
N GLN A 21 7.58 -4.63 -2.92
CA GLN A 21 8.92 -4.33 -2.40
C GLN A 21 10.03 -5.05 -3.18
N ARG A 22 9.84 -6.32 -3.54
CA ARG A 22 10.78 -7.05 -4.42
C ARG A 22 10.94 -6.41 -5.81
N ARG A 23 9.99 -5.57 -6.23
CA ARG A 23 10.03 -4.81 -7.49
C ARG A 23 10.47 -3.36 -7.31
N GLY A 24 10.93 -3.00 -6.10
CA GLY A 24 11.39 -1.65 -5.78
C GLY A 24 10.27 -0.63 -5.56
N VAL A 25 9.07 -1.09 -5.17
CA VAL A 25 7.97 -0.23 -4.76
C VAL A 25 7.86 -0.24 -3.25
N ASP A 26 8.04 0.93 -2.64
CA ASP A 26 7.77 1.14 -1.22
C ASP A 26 6.25 1.13 -0.99
N VAL A 27 5.84 0.58 0.15
CA VAL A 27 4.43 0.42 0.54
C VAL A 27 4.28 0.96 1.95
N ASP A 28 3.42 1.96 2.09
CA ASP A 28 3.22 2.71 3.33
C ASP A 28 2.14 2.05 4.18
N VAL A 29 1.06 1.60 3.54
CA VAL A 29 -0.14 1.10 4.20
C VAL A 29 -0.42 -0.34 3.81
N VAL A 30 -0.75 -1.16 4.81
CA VAL A 30 -1.46 -2.44 4.62
C VAL A 30 -2.45 -2.58 5.76
N PRO A 31 -3.73 -2.84 5.45
CA PRO A 31 -4.76 -2.98 6.45
C PRO A 31 -4.55 -4.25 7.29
N ALA A 32 -5.13 -4.26 8.49
CA ALA A 32 -5.08 -5.42 9.38
C ALA A 32 -5.83 -6.62 8.77
N ASP A 33 -6.99 -6.38 8.19
CA ASP A 33 -7.76 -7.35 7.41
C ASP A 33 -7.65 -7.03 5.92
N ALA A 34 -7.58 -8.05 5.07
CA ALA A 34 -7.51 -7.89 3.61
C ALA A 34 -8.86 -7.48 3.00
N ASP A 35 -9.43 -6.40 3.52
CA ASP A 35 -10.70 -5.80 3.11
C ASP A 35 -10.46 -4.52 2.30
N PHE A 36 -11.29 -4.34 1.28
CA PHE A 36 -11.17 -3.20 0.38
C PHE A 36 -11.51 -1.87 1.04
N GLU A 37 -12.59 -1.80 1.83
CA GLU A 37 -12.99 -0.55 2.48
C GLU A 37 -11.96 -0.13 3.52
N GLN A 38 -11.41 -1.09 4.27
CA GLN A 38 -10.35 -0.80 5.22
C GLN A 38 -9.11 -0.26 4.51
N LEU A 39 -8.61 -0.92 3.46
CA LEU A 39 -7.47 -0.42 2.68
C LEU A 39 -7.72 1.02 2.20
N ALA A 40 -8.89 1.30 1.64
CA ALA A 40 -9.21 2.63 1.11
C ALA A 40 -9.26 3.71 2.20
N ARG A 41 -9.76 3.37 3.40
CA ARG A 41 -9.77 4.28 4.55
C ARG A 41 -8.36 4.53 5.08
N ASP A 42 -7.60 3.47 5.31
CA ASP A 42 -6.25 3.54 5.86
C ASP A 42 -5.32 4.33 4.93
N VAL A 43 -5.42 4.13 3.61
CA VAL A 43 -4.67 4.91 2.61
C VAL A 43 -5.07 6.38 2.62
N ARG A 44 -6.36 6.69 2.72
CA ARG A 44 -6.83 8.08 2.80
C ARG A 44 -6.31 8.76 4.07
N ASP A 45 -6.26 8.04 5.19
CA ASP A 45 -5.84 8.60 6.47
C ASP A 45 -4.32 8.86 6.53
N GLU A 46 -3.55 8.25 5.63
CA GLU A 46 -2.10 8.45 5.45
C GLU A 46 -1.75 9.56 4.42
N LEU A 47 -2.72 10.07 3.64
CA LEU A 47 -2.52 11.21 2.71
C LEU A 47 -2.30 12.54 3.45
#